data_AF-A0A0F9GK32-F1
#
_entry.id   AF-A0A0F9GK32-F1
#
_cell.length_a   1.000
_cell.length_b   1.000
_cell.length_c   1.000
_cell.angle_alpha   90.00
_cell.angle_beta   90.00
_cell.angle_gamma   90.00
#
_symmetry.space_group_name_H-M   'P 1'
#
loop_
_entity.id
_entity.type
_entity.pdbx_description
1 polymer ?
#
loop_
_entity_poly.entity_id
_entity_poly.type
_entity_poly.pdbx_seq_one_letter_code
_entity_poly.pdbx_strand_id
1 'polypeptide(L)'
;MHQSCSHGSVGVSGEQSPDSTRELRAFYRLAERLKKAFPHLPILLLLDGLFASGPVMGVCRRNNWEFMIVLQDGSLPQIWQEYEGLKKLLEEEDRFVQAWADRQQKFHWINDIEYSYGVNAIKRQIVHLVVCEESWDEVDPETCKIISK
;
A
#
# COMPACT_ATOMS: atom_id res chain seq x y z
N MET A 1 -14.45 50.61 3.21
CA MET A 1 -13.24 49.78 3.43
C MET A 1 -13.70 48.43 3.96
N HIS A 2 -14.02 47.48 3.07
CA HIS A 2 -14.31 46.10 3.46
C HIS A 2 -13.22 45.22 2.85
N GLN A 3 -12.37 44.67 3.71
CA GLN A 3 -11.32 43.72 3.32
C GLN A 3 -11.96 42.41 2.87
N SER A 4 -11.68 42.04 1.63
CA SER A 4 -11.91 40.71 1.09
C SER A 4 -10.89 39.72 1.69
N CYS A 5 -11.36 38.69 2.40
CA CYS A 5 -10.52 37.53 2.71
C CYS A 5 -10.34 36.70 1.44
N SER A 6 -9.25 36.94 0.71
CA SER A 6 -8.76 36.05 -0.34
C SER A 6 -8.37 34.72 0.28
N HIS A 7 -9.10 33.65 -0.06
CA HIS A 7 -8.70 32.29 0.20
C HIS A 7 -7.37 32.03 -0.52
N GLY A 8 -6.29 31.96 0.24
CA GLY A 8 -4.99 31.53 -0.24
C GLY A 8 -5.09 30.08 -0.69
N SER A 9 -5.17 29.87 -2.00
CA SER A 9 -4.80 28.61 -2.61
C SER A 9 -3.34 28.36 -2.26
N VAL A 10 -3.09 27.46 -1.29
CA VAL A 10 -1.76 26.94 -1.03
C VAL A 10 -1.34 26.18 -2.28
N GLY A 11 -0.58 26.86 -3.13
CA GLY A 11 0.11 26.24 -4.24
C GLY A 11 1.00 25.15 -3.66
N VAL A 12 0.72 23.91 -4.04
CA VAL A 12 1.66 22.81 -3.85
C VAL A 12 2.84 23.12 -4.77
N SER A 13 3.81 23.87 -4.23
CA SER A 13 5.12 24.05 -4.84
C SER A 13 5.71 22.67 -5.06
N GLY A 14 5.75 22.27 -6.33
CA GLY A 14 6.20 20.97 -6.77
C GLY A 14 7.67 20.80 -6.46
N GLU A 15 7.97 19.94 -5.50
CA GLU A 15 9.26 19.29 -5.40
C GLU A 15 9.12 17.96 -6.16
N GLN A 16 9.32 18.05 -7.48
CA GLN A 16 9.28 16.91 -8.38
C GLN A 16 10.54 16.07 -8.15
N SER A 17 10.39 14.89 -7.55
CA SER A 17 11.40 13.86 -7.67
C SER A 17 11.53 13.46 -9.16
N PRO A 18 12.73 13.16 -9.69
CA PRO A 18 12.97 13.08 -11.13
C PRO A 18 12.25 11.93 -11.85
N ASP A 19 11.59 11.03 -11.11
CA ASP A 19 11.03 9.78 -11.63
C ASP A 19 9.53 9.65 -11.34
N SER A 20 8.72 10.61 -11.79
CA SER A 20 7.26 10.47 -11.76
C SER A 20 6.72 9.85 -13.05
N THR A 21 6.33 8.58 -12.96
CA THR A 21 5.72 7.83 -14.06
C THR A 21 4.42 8.50 -14.57
N ARG A 22 3.94 8.13 -15.76
CA ARG A 22 2.70 8.70 -16.31
C ARG A 22 1.49 8.33 -15.44
N GLU A 23 1.55 7.15 -14.84
CA GLU A 23 0.57 6.53 -13.97
C GLU A 23 0.46 7.29 -12.65
N LEU A 24 1.59 7.60 -12.01
CA LEU A 24 1.61 8.42 -10.78
C LEU A 24 1.03 9.82 -11.03
N ARG A 25 1.38 10.46 -12.15
CA ARG A 25 0.80 11.75 -12.54
C ARG A 25 -0.71 11.65 -12.79
N ALA A 26 -1.18 10.56 -13.37
CA ALA A 26 -2.61 10.32 -13.56
C ALA A 26 -3.33 10.10 -12.22
N PHE A 27 -2.72 9.38 -11.28
CA PHE A 27 -3.25 9.18 -9.94
C PHE A 27 -3.48 10.52 -9.23
N TYR A 28 -2.49 11.42 -9.19
CA TYR A 28 -2.64 12.70 -8.48
C TYR A 28 -3.77 13.56 -9.05
N ARG A 29 -3.87 13.64 -10.39
CA ARG A 29 -4.96 14.35 -11.06
C ARG A 29 -6.32 13.74 -10.75
N LEU A 30 -6.41 12.40 -10.71
CA LEU A 30 -7.66 11.71 -10.41
C LEU A 30 -8.05 11.89 -8.93
N ALA A 31 -7.12 11.75 -8.00
CA ALA A 31 -7.35 11.94 -6.58
C ALA A 31 -7.88 13.35 -6.28
N GLU A 32 -7.31 14.38 -6.89
CA GLU A 32 -7.80 15.75 -6.76
C GLU A 32 -9.25 15.91 -7.26
N ARG A 33 -9.54 15.35 -8.44
CA ARG A 33 -10.90 15.38 -9.01
C ARG A 33 -11.91 14.63 -8.14
N LEU A 34 -11.53 13.47 -7.62
CA LEU A 34 -12.38 12.67 -6.73
C LEU A 34 -12.68 13.43 -5.45
N LYS A 35 -11.67 14.03 -4.81
CA LYS A 35 -11.89 14.79 -3.56
C LYS A 35 -12.77 16.02 -3.80
N LYS A 36 -12.63 16.68 -4.96
CA LYS A 36 -13.49 17.82 -5.34
C LYS A 36 -14.95 17.39 -5.55
N ALA A 37 -15.18 16.26 -6.22
CA ALA A 37 -16.53 15.76 -6.51
C ALA A 37 -17.21 15.15 -5.27
N PHE A 38 -16.43 14.50 -4.41
CA PHE A 38 -16.92 13.73 -3.26
C PHE A 38 -16.15 14.10 -1.98
N PRO A 39 -16.30 15.32 -1.46
CA PRO A 39 -15.47 15.82 -0.36
C PRO A 39 -15.60 15.03 0.94
N HIS A 40 -16.77 14.42 1.20
CA HIS A 40 -17.07 13.70 2.44
C HIS A 40 -17.24 12.19 2.27
N LEU A 41 -17.12 11.66 1.05
CA LEU A 41 -17.31 10.24 0.81
C LEU A 41 -16.12 9.46 1.42
N PRO A 42 -16.36 8.48 2.30
CA PRO A 42 -15.34 7.53 2.71
C PRO A 42 -14.96 6.66 1.51
N ILE A 43 -13.68 6.66 1.14
CA ILE A 43 -13.18 5.90 -0.01
C ILE A 43 -12.09 4.95 0.48
N LEU A 44 -12.17 3.69 0.02
CA LEU A 44 -11.11 2.69 0.11
C LEU A 44 -10.51 2.50 -1.29
N LEU A 45 -9.19 2.65 -1.42
CA LEU A 45 -8.47 2.45 -2.67
C LEU A 45 -7.75 1.11 -2.68
N LEU A 46 -7.99 0.30 -3.71
CA LEU A 46 -7.21 -0.91 -3.98
C LEU A 46 -6.26 -0.61 -5.14
N LEU A 47 -4.95 -0.66 -4.89
CA LEU A 47 -3.93 -0.22 -5.83
C LEU A 47 -2.88 -1.31 -6.08
N ASP A 48 -2.30 -1.30 -7.27
CA ASP A 48 -1.16 -2.16 -7.60
C ASP A 48 0.17 -1.60 -7.04
N GLY A 49 1.23 -2.42 -7.12
CA GLY A 49 2.54 -2.11 -6.56
C GLY A 49 3.27 -0.92 -7.19
N LEU A 50 2.86 -0.45 -8.37
CA LEU A 50 3.38 0.79 -8.96
C LEU A 50 3.08 2.01 -8.08
N PHE A 51 2.02 1.92 -7.28
CA PHE A 51 1.58 2.98 -6.38
C PHE A 51 2.12 2.84 -4.96
N ALA A 52 2.91 1.80 -4.66
CA ALA A 52 3.51 1.56 -3.35
C ALA A 52 4.61 2.59 -3.06
N SER A 53 4.20 3.78 -2.61
CA SER A 53 5.11 4.88 -2.30
C SER A 53 4.55 5.79 -1.20
N GLY A 54 5.46 6.36 -0.41
CA GLY A 54 5.11 7.31 0.66
C GLY A 54 4.29 8.52 0.19
N PRO A 55 4.61 9.14 -0.98
CA PRO A 55 3.81 10.22 -1.52
C PRO A 55 2.35 9.83 -1.84
N VAL A 56 2.12 8.63 -2.39
CA VAL A 56 0.76 8.11 -2.67
C VAL A 56 0.01 7.87 -1.37
N MET A 57 0.61 7.13 -0.43
CA MET A 57 0.02 6.88 0.90
C MET A 57 -0.33 8.19 1.61
N GLY A 58 0.55 9.19 1.52
CA GLY A 58 0.32 10.51 2.09
C GLY A 58 -0.88 11.24 1.47
N VAL A 59 -1.16 11.08 0.16
CA VAL A 59 -2.38 11.62 -0.45
C VAL A 59 -3.62 10.94 0.12
N CYS A 60 -3.63 9.61 0.22
CA CYS A 60 -4.76 8.86 0.77
C CYS A 60 -5.07 9.32 2.20
N ARG A 61 -4.06 9.38 3.07
CA ARG A 61 -4.22 9.81 4.47
C ARG A 61 -4.71 11.26 4.58
N ARG A 62 -4.17 12.20 3.80
CA ARG A 62 -4.64 13.60 3.80
C ARG A 62 -6.11 13.73 3.38
N ASN A 63 -6.58 12.84 2.51
CA ASN A 63 -7.97 12.83 2.06
C ASN A 63 -8.92 12.06 3.00
N ASN A 64 -8.38 11.46 4.07
CA ASN A 64 -9.07 10.53 4.96
C ASN A 64 -9.63 9.31 4.22
N TRP A 65 -8.81 8.77 3.31
CA TRP A 65 -9.10 7.56 2.55
C TRP A 65 -8.27 6.39 3.07
N GLU A 66 -8.89 5.23 3.14
CA GLU A 66 -8.21 3.96 3.40
C GLU A 66 -7.62 3.40 2.10
N PHE A 67 -6.65 2.51 2.22
CA PHE A 67 -6.04 1.89 1.05
C PHE A 67 -5.50 0.49 1.34
N MET A 68 -5.44 -0.33 0.30
CA MET A 68 -4.63 -1.54 0.23
C MET A 68 -3.80 -1.47 -1.04
N ILE A 69 -2.50 -1.67 -0.92
CA ILE A 69 -1.56 -1.63 -2.04
C ILE A 69 -0.79 -2.94 -2.07
N VAL A 70 -0.70 -3.57 -3.24
CA VAL A 70 0.16 -4.74 -3.42
C VAL A 70 1.61 -4.33 -3.18
N LEU A 71 2.30 -5.01 -2.26
CA LEU A 71 3.71 -4.79 -2.02
C LEU A 71 4.52 -5.78 -2.86
N GLN A 72 5.22 -5.29 -3.88
CA GLN A 72 6.09 -6.12 -4.71
C GLN A 72 7.44 -6.38 -4.04
N ASP A 73 8.08 -7.47 -4.41
CA ASP A 73 9.44 -7.77 -3.97
C ASP A 73 10.41 -6.63 -4.34
N GLY A 74 11.24 -6.22 -3.38
CA GLY A 74 12.17 -5.10 -3.55
C GLY A 74 11.54 -3.71 -3.51
N SER A 75 10.20 -3.59 -3.50
CA SER A 75 9.53 -2.32 -3.20
C SER A 75 9.54 -2.05 -1.69
N LEU A 76 9.68 -0.77 -1.30
CA LEU A 76 9.78 -0.33 0.10
C LEU A 76 10.74 -1.20 0.97
N PRO A 77 12.04 -1.29 0.66
CA PRO A 77 12.96 -2.22 1.33
C PRO A 77 12.98 -2.14 2.87
N GLN A 78 12.77 -0.93 3.43
CA GLN A 78 12.66 -0.74 4.86
C GLN A 78 11.49 -1.56 5.46
N ILE A 79 10.35 -1.62 4.77
CA ILE A 79 9.17 -2.37 5.22
C ILE A 79 9.44 -3.87 5.21
N TRP A 80 10.09 -4.37 4.16
CA TRP A 80 10.52 -5.78 4.14
C TRP A 80 11.50 -6.09 5.27
N GLN A 81 12.46 -5.20 5.54
CA GLN A 81 13.41 -5.38 6.62
C GLN A 81 12.73 -5.42 8.01
N GLU A 82 11.79 -4.50 8.26
CA GLU A 82 11.02 -4.51 9.51
C GLU A 82 10.12 -5.73 9.61
N TYR A 83 9.46 -6.11 8.52
CA TYR A 83 8.65 -7.32 8.43
C TYR A 83 9.46 -8.57 8.81
N GLU A 84 10.65 -8.77 8.25
CA GLU A 84 11.48 -9.94 8.55
C GLU A 84 11.93 -10.00 10.03
N GLY A 85 12.09 -8.83 10.67
CA GLY A 85 12.34 -8.74 12.10
C GLY A 85 11.11 -9.12 12.92
N LEU A 86 9.96 -8.52 12.60
CA LEU A 86 8.72 -8.66 13.35
C LEU A 86 8.01 -10.00 13.11
N LYS A 87 8.17 -10.63 11.94
CA LYS A 87 7.60 -11.95 11.60
C LYS A 87 7.96 -13.02 12.64
N LYS A 88 9.12 -12.88 13.28
CA LYS A 88 9.64 -13.81 14.31
C LYS A 88 8.91 -13.69 15.66
N LEU A 89 8.16 -12.62 15.86
CA LEU A 89 7.42 -12.30 17.09
C LEU A 89 5.91 -12.53 16.94
N LEU A 90 5.47 -13.03 15.78
CA LEU A 90 4.06 -13.27 15.49
C LEU A 90 3.54 -14.48 16.25
N GLU A 91 2.47 -14.26 17.01
CA GLU A 91 1.75 -15.28 17.76
C GLU A 91 0.67 -15.95 16.88
N GLU A 92 -0.10 -16.88 17.45
CA GLU A 92 -1.11 -17.65 16.69
C GLU A 92 -2.31 -16.76 16.31
N GLU A 93 -2.68 -15.81 17.17
CA GLU A 93 -3.75 -14.84 16.95
C GLU A 93 -3.49 -13.87 15.78
N ASP A 94 -2.23 -13.69 15.37
CA ASP A 94 -1.82 -12.86 14.23
C ASP A 94 -1.80 -13.64 12.91
N ARG A 95 -2.33 -14.86 12.93
CA ARG A 95 -2.30 -15.81 11.81
C ARG A 95 -3.70 -16.30 11.51
N PHE A 96 -3.91 -16.67 10.26
CA PHE A 96 -5.15 -17.30 9.84
C PHE A 96 -4.86 -18.30 8.72
N VAL A 97 -5.31 -19.54 8.89
CA VAL A 97 -5.14 -20.60 7.89
C VAL A 97 -6.51 -21.03 7.39
N GLN A 98 -6.64 -21.13 6.06
CA GLN A 98 -7.85 -21.66 5.45
C GLN A 98 -7.56 -22.52 4.22
N ALA A 99 -8.46 -23.47 3.97
CA ALA A 99 -8.57 -24.12 2.67
C ALA A 99 -9.55 -23.30 1.81
N TRP A 100 -9.12 -22.90 0.61
CA TRP A 100 -9.96 -22.21 -0.36
C TRP A 100 -9.80 -22.84 -1.73
N ALA A 101 -10.87 -23.47 -2.24
CA ALA A 101 -10.84 -24.30 -3.43
C ALA A 101 -9.74 -25.39 -3.33
N ASP A 102 -8.79 -25.39 -4.25
CA ASP A 102 -7.64 -26.29 -4.32
C ASP A 102 -6.40 -25.76 -3.57
N ARG A 103 -6.53 -24.63 -2.85
CA ARG A 103 -5.43 -23.93 -2.19
C ARG A 103 -5.50 -24.08 -0.68
N GLN A 104 -4.34 -24.23 -0.07
CA GLN A 104 -4.11 -23.92 1.34
C GLN A 104 -3.53 -22.51 1.41
N GLN A 105 -4.18 -21.62 2.16
CA GLN A 105 -3.74 -20.24 2.33
C GLN A 105 -3.37 -20.01 3.79
N LYS A 106 -2.18 -19.47 4.01
CA LYS A 106 -1.69 -19.04 5.31
C LYS A 106 -1.52 -17.53 5.29
N PHE A 107 -2.35 -16.85 6.06
CA PHE A 107 -2.29 -15.42 6.25
C PHE A 107 -1.59 -15.10 7.56
N HIS A 108 -0.85 -14.00 7.56
CA HIS A 108 -0.42 -13.32 8.77
C HIS A 108 -0.32 -11.83 8.52
N TRP A 109 -0.42 -11.04 9.57
CA TRP A 109 -0.34 -9.59 9.47
C TRP A 109 0.52 -8.98 10.55
N ILE A 110 1.11 -7.83 10.24
CA ILE A 110 1.89 -7.02 11.16
C ILE A 110 1.34 -5.60 11.06
N ASN A 111 0.97 -5.05 12.21
CA ASN A 111 0.43 -3.71 12.33
C ASN A 111 1.51 -2.70 12.70
N ASP A 112 1.21 -1.44 12.41
CA ASP A 112 1.93 -0.28 12.94
C ASP A 112 3.42 -0.22 12.58
N ILE A 113 3.76 -0.64 11.36
CA ILE A 113 5.12 -0.53 10.81
C ILE A 113 5.39 0.92 10.41
N GLU A 114 6.50 1.50 10.87
CA GLU A 114 6.86 2.89 10.59
C GLU A 114 7.65 3.01 9.28
N TYR A 115 6.98 3.41 8.21
CA TYR A 115 7.62 3.69 6.93
C TYR A 115 8.21 5.10 6.87
N SER A 116 9.52 5.24 6.68
CA SER A 116 10.16 6.55 6.50
C SER A 116 10.57 6.81 5.04
N TYR A 117 10.36 8.03 4.55
CA TYR A 117 10.64 8.41 3.16
C TYR A 117 10.96 9.89 2.98
N GLY A 118 11.43 10.25 1.78
CA GLY A 118 11.83 11.62 1.43
C GLY A 118 13.26 11.96 1.88
N VAL A 119 13.66 13.22 1.64
CA VAL A 119 15.01 13.70 2.00
C VAL A 119 15.23 13.52 3.50
N ASN A 120 16.33 12.87 3.86
CA ASN A 120 16.70 12.54 5.24
C ASN A 120 15.66 11.72 6.02
N ALA A 121 14.76 10.99 5.35
CA ALA A 121 13.76 10.13 5.98
C ALA A 121 12.85 10.86 7.00
N ILE A 122 12.63 12.16 6.81
CA ILE A 122 11.86 13.00 7.75
C ILE A 122 10.36 12.69 7.69
N LYS A 123 9.85 12.28 6.52
CA LYS A 123 8.42 11.99 6.35
C LYS A 123 8.17 10.54 6.76
N ARG A 124 7.06 10.32 7.46
CA ARG A 124 6.69 9.01 7.99
C ARG A 124 5.26 8.62 7.62
N GLN A 125 5.02 7.33 7.45
CA GLN A 125 3.69 6.73 7.35
C GLN A 125 3.62 5.53 8.28
N ILE A 126 2.48 5.33 8.93
CA ILE A 126 2.18 4.06 9.58
C ILE A 126 1.47 3.17 8.56
N VAL A 127 2.00 1.97 8.37
CA VAL A 127 1.46 0.98 7.44
C VAL A 127 1.21 -0.35 8.14
N HIS A 128 0.19 -1.05 7.67
CA HIS A 128 -0.12 -2.42 8.07
C HIS A 128 0.23 -3.33 6.90
N LEU A 129 0.86 -4.46 7.18
CA LEU A 129 1.25 -5.44 6.18
C LEU A 129 0.48 -6.73 6.42
N VAL A 130 -0.18 -7.24 5.38
CA VAL A 130 -0.74 -8.59 5.35
C VAL A 130 -0.01 -9.40 4.30
N VAL A 131 0.36 -10.63 4.64
CA VAL A 131 1.01 -11.57 3.75
C VAL A 131 0.12 -12.79 3.61
N CYS A 132 0.04 -13.32 2.40
CA CYS A 132 -0.62 -14.58 2.09
C CYS A 132 0.40 -15.51 1.44
N GLU A 133 0.70 -16.61 2.11
CA GLU A 133 1.46 -17.72 1.57
C GLU A 133 0.47 -18.79 1.10
N GLU A 134 0.43 -19.06 -0.21
CA GLU A 134 -0.45 -20.07 -0.79
C GLU A 134 0.34 -21.31 -1.17
N SER A 135 -0.25 -22.49 -0.97
CA SER A 135 0.28 -23.75 -1.49
C SER A 135 -0.84 -24.60 -2.07
N TRP A 136 -0.57 -25.34 -3.14
CA TRP A 136 -1.56 -26.21 -3.80
C TRP A 136 -0.91 -27.41 -4.49
N ASP A 137 -1.71 -28.45 -4.71
CA ASP A 137 -1.28 -29.66 -5.40
C ASP A 137 -1.73 -29.64 -6.87
N GLU A 138 -0.79 -29.86 -7.80
CA GLU A 138 -1.07 -30.00 -9.23
C GLU A 138 -0.67 -31.38 -9.73
N VAL A 139 -1.37 -31.90 -10.74
CA VAL A 139 -0.96 -33.12 -11.44
C VAL A 139 0.00 -32.75 -12.55
N ASP A 140 1.22 -33.29 -12.48
CA ASP A 140 2.22 -33.19 -13.54
C ASP A 140 1.66 -33.81 -14.83
N PRO A 141 1.55 -33.03 -15.94
CA PRO A 141 0.98 -33.54 -17.18
C PRO A 141 1.86 -34.60 -17.86
N GLU A 142 3.17 -34.63 -17.59
CA GLU A 142 4.12 -35.58 -18.18
C GLU A 142 4.25 -36.85 -17.34
N THR A 143 4.25 -36.72 -16.01
CA THR A 143 4.50 -37.84 -15.11
C THR A 143 3.25 -38.39 -14.42
N CYS A 144 2.11 -37.70 -14.52
CA CYS A 144 0.86 -37.98 -13.81
C CYS A 144 1.02 -38.07 -12.28
N LYS A 145 2.08 -37.47 -11.71
CA LYS A 145 2.33 -37.42 -10.27
C LYS A 145 1.79 -36.12 -9.69
N ILE A 146 1.42 -36.15 -8.41
CA ILE A 146 1.05 -34.96 -7.66
C ILE A 146 2.33 -34.18 -7.30
N ILE A 147 2.36 -32.89 -7.59
CA ILE A 147 3.41 -31.93 -7.23
C ILE A 147 2.79 -30.85 -6.34
N SER A 148 3.35 -30.65 -5.16
CA SER A 148 2.98 -29.51 -4.30
C SER A 148 3.80 -28.28 -4.68
N LYS A 149 3.11 -27.15 -4.91
CA LYS A 149 3.67 -25.82 -5.16
C LYS A 149 3.42 -24.89 -3.99
#